data_AF-A0A258LF48-F1
#
_entry.id   AF-A0A258LF48-F1
#
_cell.length_a   1.000
_cell.length_b   1.000
_cell.length_c   1.000
_cell.angle_alpha   90.00
_cell.angle_beta   90.00
_cell.angle_gamma   90.00
#
_symmetry.space_group_name_H-M   'P 1'
#
loop_
_entity.id
_entity.type
_entity.pdbx_description
1 polymer ?
#
loop_
_entity_poly.entity_id
_entity_poly.type
_entity_poly.pdbx_seq_one_letter_code
_entity_poly.pdbx_strand_id
1 'polypeptide(L)'
;MKLNDSIIAQHNQKSAEIHKSKFEFLRTQIIDSESIISKLIDFQIAIPSWALGNGGTRFGRFAGGGEPRNLEEKIEDVGLMHKLNRSGNAISLHIP
;
A
#
# COMPACT_ATOMS: atom_id res chain seq x y z
N MET A 1 -6.15 7.61 -11.26
CA MET A 1 -5.22 8.74 -11.03
C MET A 1 -3.80 8.21 -11.20
N LYS A 2 -2.95 8.79 -12.05
CA LYS A 2 -1.56 8.32 -12.22
C LYS A 2 -0.65 9.05 -11.24
N LEU A 3 -0.22 8.40 -10.16
CA LEU A 3 0.79 8.94 -9.23
C LEU A 3 2.18 8.85 -9.87
N ASN A 4 2.84 10.00 -10.03
CA ASN A 4 4.24 10.07 -10.42
C ASN A 4 5.15 10.19 -9.19
N ASP A 5 6.44 9.95 -9.38
CA ASP A 5 7.41 9.89 -8.28
C ASP A 5 7.66 11.28 -7.67
N SER A 6 7.48 12.34 -8.46
CA SER A 6 7.62 13.73 -8.01
C SER A 6 6.57 14.10 -6.96
N ILE A 7 5.30 13.70 -7.16
CA ILE A 7 4.22 13.94 -6.19
C ILE A 7 4.51 13.21 -4.88
N ILE A 8 4.96 11.96 -4.95
CA ILE A 8 5.31 11.15 -3.76
C ILE A 8 6.48 11.81 -3.02
N ALA A 9 7.54 12.20 -3.73
CA ALA A 9 8.69 12.88 -3.14
C ALA A 9 8.28 14.21 -2.47
N GLN A 10 7.46 15.01 -3.14
CA GLN A 10 6.96 16.27 -2.58
C GLN A 10 6.11 16.05 -1.33
N HIS A 11 5.28 15.01 -1.30
CA HIS A 11 4.51 14.64 -0.11
C HIS A 11 5.43 14.22 1.04
N ASN A 12 6.38 13.33 0.79
CA ASN A 12 7.32 12.82 1.79
C ASN A 12 8.18 13.95 2.40
N GLN A 13 8.60 14.92 1.59
CA GLN A 13 9.42 16.04 2.05
C GLN A 13 8.72 16.87 3.16
N LYS A 14 7.39 16.97 3.15
CA LYS A 14 6.62 17.72 4.14
C LYS A 14 6.76 17.17 5.56
N SER A 15 7.09 15.88 5.70
CA SER A 15 7.18 15.20 6.99
C SER A 15 8.56 14.58 7.25
N ALA A 16 9.52 14.75 6.34
CA ALA A 16 10.85 14.12 6.41
C ALA A 16 11.60 14.46 7.70
N GLU A 17 11.68 15.75 8.06
CA GLU A 17 12.41 16.18 9.27
C GLU A 17 11.77 15.67 10.56
N ILE A 18 10.43 15.72 10.64
CA ILE A 18 9.69 15.21 11.80
C ILE A 18 9.87 13.70 11.93
N HIS A 19 9.78 12.97 10.81
CA HIS A 19 10.00 11.53 10.78
C HIS A 19 11.42 11.18 11.25
N LYS A 20 12.44 11.87 10.71
CA LYS A 20 13.85 11.67 11.08
C LYS A 20 14.07 11.88 12.57
N SER A 21 13.59 12.98 13.13
CA SER A 21 13.73 13.29 14.56
C SER A 21 13.08 12.23 15.45
N LYS A 22 11.85 11.80 15.13
CA LYS A 22 11.16 10.72 15.86
C LYS A 22 11.89 9.39 15.76
N PHE A 23 12.39 9.05 14.57
CA PHE A 23 13.11 7.81 14.33
C PHE A 23 14.43 7.75 15.11
N GLU A 24 15.21 8.83 15.09
CA GLU A 24 16.47 8.95 15.85
C GLU A 24 16.24 8.78 17.36
N PHE A 25 15.14 9.29 17.89
CA PHE A 25 14.76 9.04 19.27
C PHE A 25 14.38 7.58 19.52
N LEU A 26 13.49 7.00 18.70
CA LEU A 26 13.01 5.63 18.87
C LEU A 26 14.13 4.58 18.80
N ARG A 27 15.11 4.76 17.90
CA ARG A 27 16.22 3.80 17.78
C ARG A 27 17.10 3.73 19.04
N THR A 28 17.07 4.74 19.91
CA THR A 28 17.76 4.68 21.22
C THR A 28 17.06 3.76 22.22
N GLN A 29 15.77 3.49 22.02
CA GLN A 29 14.94 2.68 22.92
C GLN A 29 14.75 1.26 22.40
N ILE A 30 14.90 1.05 21.10
CA ILE A 30 14.66 -0.23 20.43
C ILE A 30 16.00 -0.89 20.10
N ILE A 31 16.29 -1.96 20.82
CA ILE A 31 17.42 -2.84 20.55
C ILE A 31 17.23 -3.50 19.17
N ASP A 32 18.30 -3.57 18.38
CA ASP A 32 18.31 -4.21 17.06
C ASP A 32 17.31 -3.59 16.05
N SER A 33 17.08 -2.27 16.16
CA SER A 33 16.14 -1.53 15.31
C SER A 33 16.39 -1.70 13.80
N GLU A 34 17.64 -1.73 13.36
CA GLU A 34 18.00 -1.92 11.93
C GLU A 34 17.56 -3.30 11.38
N SER A 35 17.73 -4.35 12.16
CA SER A 35 17.29 -5.71 11.82
C SER A 35 15.77 -5.81 11.77
N ILE A 36 15.07 -5.16 12.71
CA ILE A 36 13.61 -5.06 12.70
C ILE A 36 13.12 -4.33 11.45
N ILE A 37 13.74 -3.20 11.10
CA ILE A 37 13.40 -2.44 9.88
C ILE A 37 13.63 -3.29 8.64
N SER A 38 14.73 -4.02 8.57
CA SER A 38 15.02 -4.93 7.45
C SER A 38 13.91 -5.98 7.29
N LYS A 39 13.49 -6.61 8.39
CA LYS A 39 12.36 -7.55 8.38
C LYS A 39 11.05 -6.90 7.94
N LEU A 40 10.79 -5.65 8.34
CA LEU A 40 9.59 -4.90 7.93
C LEU A 40 9.60 -4.55 6.44
N ILE A 41 10.76 -4.21 5.88
CA ILE A 41 10.95 -3.96 4.44
C ILE A 41 10.68 -5.24 3.64
N ASP A 42 11.17 -6.37 4.14
CA ASP A 42 11.02 -7.68 3.48
C ASP A 42 9.62 -8.29 3.66
N PHE A 43 8.80 -7.75 4.57
CA PHE A 43 7.49 -8.30 4.88
C PHE A 43 6.47 -7.98 3.77
N GLN A 44 5.97 -9.03 3.13
CA GLN A 44 5.04 -8.93 2.01
C GLN A 44 3.70 -9.60 2.34
N ILE A 45 2.60 -8.96 1.97
CA ILE A 45 1.23 -9.49 2.08
C ILE A 45 0.59 -9.48 0.69
N ALA A 46 0.07 -10.64 0.25
CA ALA A 46 -0.64 -10.74 -1.01
C ALA A 46 -1.97 -9.97 -0.98
N ILE A 47 -2.27 -9.24 -2.05
CA ILE A 47 -3.49 -8.45 -2.18
C ILE A 47 -4.60 -9.30 -2.85
N PRO A 48 -5.78 -9.44 -2.23
CA PRO A 48 -6.90 -10.16 -2.83
C PRO A 48 -7.55 -9.36 -3.97
N SER A 49 -7.64 -9.94 -5.17
CA SER A 49 -8.18 -9.25 -6.36
C SER A 49 -9.67 -8.93 -6.28
N TRP A 50 -10.41 -9.62 -5.40
CA TRP A 50 -11.84 -9.38 -5.17
C TRP A 50 -12.12 -8.20 -4.23
N ALA A 51 -11.11 -7.69 -3.51
CA ALA A 51 -11.28 -6.59 -2.55
C ALA A 51 -11.10 -5.19 -3.16
N LEU A 52 -10.78 -5.10 -4.46
CA LEU A 52 -10.49 -3.82 -5.14
C LEU A 52 -11.75 -3.13 -5.68
N GLY A 53 -12.87 -3.83 -5.79
CA GLY A 53 -14.18 -3.24 -6.04
C GLY A 53 -14.97 -3.07 -4.74
N ASN A 54 -16.04 -2.27 -4.77
CA ASN A 54 -16.89 -2.17 -3.60
C ASN A 54 -17.53 -3.52 -3.29
N GLY A 55 -17.34 -3.98 -2.05
CA GLY A 55 -18.03 -5.12 -1.51
C GLY A 55 -19.55 -4.92 -1.51
N GLY A 56 -20.27 -6.02 -1.43
CA GLY A 56 -21.72 -6.03 -1.26
C GLY A 56 -22.10 -6.83 -0.03
N THR A 57 -23.31 -6.59 0.48
CA THR A 57 -23.95 -7.49 1.44
C THR A 57 -25.08 -8.22 0.73
N ARG A 58 -25.71 -9.19 1.42
CA ARG A 58 -26.94 -9.82 0.94
C ARG A 58 -28.11 -8.84 0.70
N PHE A 59 -28.03 -7.61 1.20
CA PHE A 59 -29.08 -6.60 1.08
C PHE A 59 -28.85 -5.60 -0.07
N GLY A 60 -27.63 -5.51 -0.58
CA GLY A 60 -27.31 -4.56 -1.63
C GLY A 60 -25.82 -4.33 -1.82
N ARG A 61 -25.49 -3.78 -2.98
CA ARG A 61 -24.17 -3.30 -3.36
C ARG A 61 -24.32 -1.90 -3.94
N PHE A 62 -23.55 -0.95 -3.42
CA PHE A 62 -23.60 0.45 -3.83
C PHE A 62 -22.24 0.80 -4.42
N ALA A 63 -22.19 0.86 -5.75
CA ALA A 63 -20.95 1.09 -6.46
C ALA A 63 -20.51 2.56 -6.36
N GLY A 64 -19.21 2.77 -6.18
CA GLY A 64 -18.57 4.09 -6.25
C GLY A 64 -18.12 4.43 -7.67
N GLY A 65 -17.84 5.71 -7.92
CA GLY A 65 -17.14 6.12 -9.14
C GLY A 65 -15.69 5.64 -9.12
N GLY A 66 -15.21 5.05 -10.22
CA GLY A 66 -13.82 4.61 -10.37
C GLY A 66 -13.52 3.17 -9.92
N GLU A 67 -14.54 2.32 -9.79
CA GLU A 67 -14.30 0.89 -9.53
C GLU A 67 -13.66 0.17 -10.73
N PRO A 68 -12.72 -0.78 -10.47
CA PRO A 68 -12.09 -1.54 -11.53
C PRO A 68 -13.07 -2.53 -12.18
N ARG A 69 -13.09 -2.55 -13.51
CA ARG A 69 -14.08 -3.25 -14.35
C ARG A 69 -13.59 -4.59 -14.86
N ASN A 70 -12.27 -4.79 -14.90
CA ASN A 70 -11.61 -5.97 -15.43
C ASN A 70 -10.36 -6.31 -14.60
N LEU A 71 -9.67 -7.39 -14.96
CA LEU A 71 -8.49 -7.85 -14.23
C LEU A 71 -7.32 -6.88 -14.37
N GLU A 72 -7.17 -6.26 -15.53
CA GLU A 72 -6.10 -5.33 -15.84
C GLU A 72 -6.19 -4.09 -14.93
N GLU A 73 -7.38 -3.51 -14.79
CA GLU A 73 -7.62 -2.38 -13.88
C GLU A 73 -7.39 -2.76 -12.42
N LYS A 74 -7.75 -3.98 -12.01
CA LYS A 74 -7.42 -4.50 -10.68
C LYS A 74 -5.90 -4.57 -10.48
N ILE A 75 -5.16 -5.07 -11.46
CA ILE A 75 -3.69 -5.15 -11.39
C ILE A 75 -3.08 -3.74 -11.33
N GLU A 76 -3.61 -2.79 -12.10
CA GLU A 76 -3.19 -1.38 -12.04
C GLU A 76 -3.39 -0.78 -10.63
N ASP A 77 -4.55 -1.04 -10.01
CA ASP A 77 -4.86 -0.59 -8.65
C ASP A 77 -3.91 -1.23 -7.61
N VAL A 78 -3.61 -2.53 -7.72
CA VAL A 78 -2.60 -3.16 -6.86
C VAL A 78 -1.22 -2.56 -7.08
N GLY A 79 -0.84 -2.31 -8.34
CA GLY A 79 0.43 -1.67 -8.67
C GLY A 79 0.57 -0.30 -8.02
N LEU A 80 -0.51 0.48 -7.98
CA LEU A 80 -0.56 1.76 -7.28
C LEU A 80 -0.38 1.59 -5.77
N MET A 81 -1.05 0.63 -5.15
CA MET A 81 -0.88 0.34 -3.72
C MET A 81 0.56 -0.09 -3.40
N HIS A 82 1.13 -1.02 -4.18
CA HIS A 82 2.50 -1.48 -4.00
C HIS A 82 3.51 -0.33 -4.16
N LYS A 83 3.27 0.60 -5.10
CA LYS A 83 4.11 1.80 -5.26
C LYS A 83 4.15 2.67 -4.00
N LEU A 84 3.05 2.74 -3.24
CA LEU A 84 2.93 3.54 -2.03
C LEU A 84 3.41 2.82 -0.76
N ASN A 85 3.05 1.54 -0.58
CA ASN A 85 3.30 0.81 0.66
C ASN A 85 4.50 -0.15 0.61
N ARG A 86 4.98 -0.51 -0.59
CA ARG A 86 6.08 -1.47 -0.84
C ARG A 86 5.90 -2.87 -0.22
N SER A 87 4.67 -3.22 0.19
CA SER A 87 4.37 -4.48 0.90
C SER A 87 3.36 -5.39 0.18
N GLY A 88 2.89 -4.99 -1.02
CA GLY A 88 1.93 -5.75 -1.83
C GLY A 88 2.50 -6.43 -3.07
N ASN A 89 3.59 -7.20 -2.98
CA ASN A 89 4.29 -7.79 -4.14
C ASN A 89 3.63 -9.05 -4.76
N ALA A 90 2.41 -9.40 -4.37
CA ALA A 90 1.68 -10.54 -4.93
C ALA A 90 0.18 -10.27 -4.98
N ILE A 91 -0.51 -10.89 -5.93
CA ILE A 91 -1.97 -10.79 -6.09
C ILE A 91 -2.56 -12.19 -5.90
N SER A 92 -3.51 -12.30 -4.97
CA SER A 92 -4.34 -13.51 -4.83
C SER A 92 -5.51 -13.40 -5.81
N LEU A 93 -5.45 -14.19 -6.88
CA LEU A 93 -6.46 -14.22 -7.93
C LEU A 93 -7.60 -15.16 -7.58
N HIS A 94 -8.83 -14.72 -7.85
CA HIS A 94 -10.01 -15.56 -7.82
C HIS A 94 -10.46 -15.83 -9.26
N ILE A 95 -10.44 -17.11 -9.66
CA ILE A 95 -10.81 -17.58 -11.00
C ILE A 95 -12.16 -18.32 -10.89
N PRO A 96 -13.10 -18.11 -11.83
CA PRO A 96 -14.36 -18.85 -11.87
C PRO A 96 -14.17 -20.36 -12.13
#